data_AF-A0A9P6D880-F1
#
_entry.id   AF-A0A9P6D880-F1
#
_cell.length_a   1.000
_cell.length_b   1.000
_cell.length_c   1.000
_cell.angle_alpha   90.00
_cell.angle_beta   90.00
_cell.angle_gamma   90.00
#
_symmetry.space_group_name_H-M   'P 1'
#
loop_
_entity.id
_entity.type
_entity.pdbx_description
1 polymer ?
#
loop_
_entity_poly.entity_id
_entity_poly.type
_entity_poly.pdbx_seq_one_letter_code
_entity_poly.pdbx_strand_id
1 'polypeptide(L)'
;MLKRRCGSVTSESIISSLLIFLDSPSNYCTELFIKMSDIAAVRRQLKIKAGSVQRLAKETGVYAKETEQLIARKDKFIADGAEEWDIKNATKMVDESEKMVVDTKTRLDKAVADLKQLIASAKEETNLAQDEELIKAEKIVEETAAL
;
A
#
# COMPACT_ATOMS: atom_id res chain seq x y z
N MET A 1 56.46 26.83 35.96
CA MET A 1 56.38 25.48 36.55
C MET A 1 57.09 24.49 35.63
N LEU A 2 58.18 23.89 36.11
CA LEU A 2 58.98 22.87 35.44
C LEU A 2 58.41 21.47 35.72
N LYS A 3 58.24 20.65 34.67
CA LYS A 3 58.76 19.27 34.52
C LYS A 3 58.17 18.68 33.21
N ARG A 4 58.98 18.52 32.15
CA ARG A 4 59.74 17.29 31.79
C ARG A 4 58.77 16.11 31.57
N ARG A 5 58.75 15.39 30.43
CA ARG A 5 59.91 14.63 29.91
C ARG A 5 59.62 13.98 28.53
N CYS A 6 60.71 13.81 27.76
CA CYS A 6 60.97 12.91 26.62
C CYS A 6 60.19 11.59 26.61
N GLY A 7 60.05 10.81 25.53
CA GLY A 7 60.72 10.68 24.24
C GLY A 7 60.20 9.37 23.61
N SER A 8 60.01 9.31 22.29
CA SER A 8 60.90 8.65 21.32
C SER A 8 60.88 7.11 21.31
N VAL A 9 60.36 6.57 20.19
CA VAL A 9 60.75 5.37 19.41
C VAL A 9 61.02 4.05 20.15
N THR A 10 60.42 2.96 19.67
CA THR A 10 61.07 1.98 18.76
C THR A 10 60.16 0.77 18.53
N SER A 11 60.13 0.28 17.28
CA SER A 11 60.16 -1.15 16.85
C SER A 11 59.21 -2.16 17.50
N GLU A 12 58.62 -3.14 16.86
CA GLU A 12 58.69 -3.74 15.54
C GLU A 12 57.70 -4.91 15.64
N SER A 13 56.98 -5.18 14.56
CA SER A 13 56.60 -6.54 14.14
C SER A 13 55.50 -7.31 14.91
N ILE A 14 54.66 -7.96 14.10
CA ILE A 14 53.73 -9.07 14.41
C ILE A 14 52.44 -8.54 15.08
N ILE A 15 51.28 -8.47 14.42
CA ILE A 15 50.40 -9.61 14.10
C ILE A 15 49.50 -9.20 12.92
N SER A 16 49.59 -9.95 11.82
CA SER A 16 48.50 -10.10 10.85
C SER A 16 47.31 -10.76 11.54
N SER A 17 46.09 -10.35 11.17
CA SER A 17 44.78 -10.83 11.64
C SER A 17 44.16 -10.07 12.80
N LEU A 18 42.86 -9.82 12.62
CA LEU A 18 41.86 -9.45 13.63
C LEU A 18 41.59 -7.95 13.82
N LEU A 19 40.88 -7.36 12.84
CA LEU A 19 39.95 -6.25 13.06
C LEU A 19 38.58 -6.60 12.47
N ILE A 20 38.09 -7.77 12.88
CA ILE A 20 36.67 -8.01 13.16
C ILE A 20 36.52 -7.67 14.65
N PHE A 21 35.37 -7.09 15.05
CA PHE A 21 34.98 -6.53 16.37
C PHE A 21 35.24 -5.01 16.49
N LEU A 22 34.25 -4.11 16.64
CA LEU A 22 32.94 -4.24 17.28
C LEU A 22 31.86 -3.38 16.60
N ASP A 23 30.80 -4.06 16.16
CA ASP A 23 29.46 -3.50 15.95
C ASP A 23 28.95 -2.87 17.26
N SER A 24 28.50 -1.62 17.16
CA SER A 24 27.74 -0.95 18.20
C SER A 24 26.37 -1.62 18.36
N PRO A 25 25.99 -2.08 19.57
CA PRO A 25 24.74 -2.79 19.82
C PRO A 25 23.62 -1.79 20.16
N SER A 26 23.01 -1.16 19.15
CA SER A 26 21.72 -0.46 19.33
C SER A 26 20.66 -0.83 18.32
N ASN A 27 20.98 -1.69 17.33
CA ASN A 27 20.08 -1.97 16.21
C ASN A 27 19.49 -3.40 16.22
N TYR A 28 19.80 -4.21 17.24
CA TYR A 28 19.25 -5.56 17.36
C TYR A 28 18.02 -5.63 18.29
N CYS A 29 17.36 -4.50 18.55
CA CYS A 29 16.15 -4.44 19.40
C CYS A 29 14.85 -4.26 18.58
N THR A 30 14.94 -3.84 17.32
CA THR A 30 13.76 -3.71 16.42
C THR A 30 13.49 -4.94 15.57
N GLU A 31 14.47 -5.84 15.39
CA GLU A 31 14.28 -7.06 14.58
C GLU A 31 13.66 -8.24 15.37
N LEU A 32 13.69 -8.17 16.72
CA LEU A 32 13.21 -9.25 17.59
C LEU A 32 11.86 -8.97 18.25
N PHE A 33 11.30 -7.77 18.09
CA PHE A 33 9.94 -7.45 18.57
C PHE A 33 8.84 -8.04 17.67
N ILE A 34 9.18 -8.51 16.47
CA ILE A 34 8.20 -9.05 15.49
C ILE A 34 7.81 -10.51 15.80
N LYS A 35 8.60 -11.24 16.60
CA LYS A 35 8.60 -12.71 16.48
C LYS A 35 7.55 -13.53 17.23
N MET A 36 6.53 -12.96 17.88
CA MET A 36 5.46 -13.81 18.45
C MET A 36 4.10 -13.13 18.70
N SER A 37 4.02 -11.79 18.74
CA SER A 37 2.75 -11.05 18.84
C SER A 37 2.04 -10.80 17.50
N ASP A 38 2.75 -11.02 16.39
CA ASP A 38 2.42 -10.37 15.13
C ASP A 38 1.46 -11.17 14.27
N ILE A 39 1.39 -12.49 14.42
CA ILE A 39 0.47 -13.33 13.61
C ILE A 39 -0.99 -12.91 13.81
N ALA A 40 -1.42 -12.68 15.05
CA ALA A 40 -2.78 -12.22 15.35
C ALA A 40 -3.00 -10.76 14.93
N ALA A 41 -1.96 -9.91 14.98
CA ALA A 41 -2.02 -8.54 14.51
C ALA A 41 -2.13 -8.47 12.98
N VAL A 42 -1.35 -9.29 12.27
CA VAL A 42 -1.37 -9.46 10.81
C VAL A 42 -2.72 -9.98 10.35
N ARG A 43 -3.31 -10.97 11.01
CA ARG A 43 -4.70 -11.44 10.73
C ARG A 43 -5.72 -10.31 10.85
N ARG A 44 -5.68 -9.56 11.96
CA ARG A 44 -6.58 -8.38 12.14
C ARG A 44 -6.35 -7.35 11.05
N GLN A 45 -5.10 -7.07 10.70
CA GLN A 45 -4.74 -6.08 9.69
C GLN A 45 -5.17 -6.53 8.28
N LEU A 46 -5.01 -7.81 7.94
CA LEU A 46 -5.53 -8.41 6.70
C LEU A 46 -7.03 -8.23 6.61
N LYS A 47 -7.78 -8.54 7.67
CA LYS A 47 -9.24 -8.34 7.70
C LYS A 47 -9.64 -6.88 7.52
N ILE A 48 -8.93 -5.95 8.17
CA ILE A 48 -9.18 -4.51 8.05
C ILE A 48 -8.91 -4.03 6.62
N LYS A 49 -7.73 -4.37 6.06
CA LYS A 49 -7.36 -3.94 4.71
C LYS A 49 -8.25 -4.58 3.64
N ALA A 50 -8.58 -5.86 3.77
CA ALA A 50 -9.55 -6.55 2.90
C ALA A 50 -10.93 -5.87 2.94
N GLY A 51 -11.41 -5.49 4.13
CA GLY A 51 -12.64 -4.73 4.29
C GLY A 51 -12.58 -3.33 3.66
N SER A 52 -11.43 -2.66 3.72
CA SER A 52 -11.21 -1.36 3.06
C SER A 52 -11.30 -1.50 1.54
N VAL A 53 -10.65 -2.50 0.95
CA VAL A 53 -10.69 -2.77 -0.49
C VAL A 53 -12.12 -3.08 -0.94
N GLN A 54 -12.87 -3.91 -0.20
CA GLN A 54 -14.25 -4.24 -0.53
C GLN A 54 -15.19 -3.02 -0.51
N ARG A 55 -14.95 -2.05 0.40
CA ARG A 55 -15.74 -0.80 0.45
C ARG A 55 -15.43 0.09 -0.76
N LEU A 56 -14.14 0.31 -1.04
CA LEU A 56 -13.70 1.11 -2.19
C LEU A 56 -14.15 0.51 -3.53
N ALA A 57 -14.19 -0.82 -3.65
CA ALA A 57 -14.71 -1.49 -4.83
C ALA A 57 -16.21 -1.20 -5.06
N LYS A 58 -17.01 -1.22 -3.99
CA LYS A 58 -18.44 -0.85 -4.06
C LYS A 58 -18.63 0.62 -4.41
N GLU A 59 -17.86 1.51 -3.79
CA GLU A 59 -17.90 2.95 -4.08
C GLU A 59 -17.58 3.22 -5.55
N THR A 60 -16.50 2.63 -6.07
CA THR A 60 -16.10 2.74 -7.48
C THR A 60 -17.23 2.26 -8.40
N GLY A 61 -17.88 1.14 -8.06
CA GLY A 61 -19.01 0.60 -8.83
C GLY A 61 -20.26 1.49 -8.80
N VAL A 62 -20.50 2.23 -7.72
CA VAL A 62 -21.61 3.20 -7.64
C VAL A 62 -21.33 4.39 -8.56
N TYR A 63 -20.14 4.99 -8.45
CA TYR A 63 -19.77 6.14 -9.29
C TYR A 63 -19.70 5.78 -10.78
N ALA A 64 -19.27 4.56 -11.13
CA ALA A 64 -19.31 4.09 -12.51
C ALA A 64 -20.74 4.06 -13.07
N LYS A 65 -21.70 3.51 -12.32
CA LYS A 65 -23.11 3.46 -12.72
C LYS A 65 -23.74 4.84 -12.85
N GLU A 66 -23.44 5.76 -11.93
CA GLU A 66 -23.91 7.14 -12.00
C GLU A 66 -23.37 7.84 -13.26
N THR A 67 -22.09 7.63 -13.56
CA THR A 67 -21.46 8.18 -14.77
C THR A 67 -22.13 7.63 -16.04
N GLU A 68 -22.40 6.33 -16.11
CA GLU A 68 -23.15 5.72 -17.23
C GLU A 68 -24.54 6.33 -17.41
N GLN A 69 -25.26 6.59 -16.31
CA GLN A 69 -26.58 7.24 -16.36
C GLN A 69 -26.51 8.67 -16.88
N LEU A 70 -25.47 9.42 -16.50
CA LEU A 70 -25.25 10.78 -16.98
C LEU A 70 -24.86 10.80 -18.47
N ILE A 71 -24.04 9.86 -18.92
CA ILE A 71 -23.71 9.67 -20.34
C ILE A 71 -25.00 9.36 -21.12
N ALA A 72 -25.80 8.39 -20.66
CA ALA A 72 -27.06 8.06 -21.31
C ALA A 72 -28.05 9.24 -21.33
N ARG A 73 -28.02 10.11 -20.31
CA ARG A 73 -28.82 11.34 -20.28
C ARG A 73 -28.31 12.38 -21.29
N LYS A 74 -26.99 12.55 -21.40
CA LYS A 74 -26.37 13.40 -22.42
C LYS A 74 -26.72 12.92 -23.83
N ASP A 75 -26.65 11.62 -24.08
CA ASP A 75 -26.96 11.03 -25.38
C ASP A 75 -28.43 11.26 -25.77
N LYS A 76 -29.34 11.19 -24.79
CA LYS A 76 -30.75 11.57 -25.00
C LYS A 76 -30.90 13.04 -25.39
N PHE A 77 -30.22 13.96 -24.71
CA PHE A 77 -30.25 15.38 -25.08
C PHE A 77 -29.73 15.63 -26.49
N ILE A 78 -28.71 14.88 -26.93
CA ILE A 78 -28.19 14.96 -28.30
C ILE A 78 -29.23 14.41 -29.30
N ALA A 79 -29.85 13.27 -29.00
CA ALA A 79 -30.85 12.64 -29.85
C ALA A 79 -32.14 13.47 -30.00
N ASP A 80 -32.56 14.12 -28.92
CA ASP A 80 -33.75 14.99 -28.88
C ASP A 80 -33.49 16.37 -29.53
N GLY A 81 -32.24 16.65 -29.94
CA GLY A 81 -31.87 17.94 -30.53
C GLY A 81 -31.99 19.10 -29.54
N ALA A 82 -31.68 18.85 -28.26
CA ALA A 82 -31.76 19.85 -27.21
C ALA A 82 -30.81 21.03 -27.46
N GLU A 83 -31.01 22.13 -26.73
CA GLU A 83 -30.21 23.33 -26.90
C GLU A 83 -28.73 23.07 -26.55
N GLU A 84 -27.84 23.75 -27.26
CA GLU A 84 -26.39 23.69 -27.06
C GLU A 84 -25.97 23.96 -25.59
N TRP A 85 -26.72 24.77 -24.86
CA TRP A 85 -26.49 25.02 -23.44
C TRP A 85 -26.73 23.77 -22.57
N ASP A 86 -27.82 23.05 -22.82
CA ASP A 86 -28.17 21.82 -22.09
C ASP A 86 -27.14 20.72 -22.32
N ILE A 87 -26.68 20.56 -23.57
CA ILE A 87 -25.65 19.57 -23.93
C ILE A 87 -24.31 19.90 -23.25
N LYS A 88 -23.92 21.18 -23.24
CA LYS A 88 -22.72 21.64 -22.53
C LYS A 88 -22.82 21.42 -21.03
N ASN A 89 -23.99 21.69 -20.45
CA ASN A 89 -24.22 21.47 -19.02
C ASN A 89 -24.16 19.98 -18.67
N ALA A 90 -24.82 19.11 -19.45
CA ALA A 90 -24.76 17.67 -19.28
C ALA A 90 -23.32 17.13 -19.42
N THR A 91 -22.54 17.66 -20.36
CA THR A 91 -21.13 17.28 -20.53
C THR A 91 -20.29 17.65 -19.31
N LYS A 92 -20.47 18.85 -18.74
CA LYS A 92 -19.77 19.22 -17.50
C LYS A 92 -20.08 18.28 -16.33
N MET A 93 -21.35 17.86 -16.22
CA MET A 93 -21.74 16.90 -15.18
C MET A 93 -21.09 15.53 -15.38
N VAL A 94 -21.01 15.05 -16.63
CA VAL A 94 -20.28 13.81 -16.95
C VAL A 94 -18.80 13.94 -16.57
N ASP A 95 -18.14 15.04 -16.97
CA ASP A 95 -16.72 15.26 -16.68
C ASP A 95 -16.43 15.32 -15.18
N GLU A 96 -17.32 15.88 -14.37
CA GLU A 96 -17.21 15.91 -12.90
C GLU A 96 -17.35 14.50 -12.30
N SER A 97 -18.33 13.73 -12.75
CA SER A 97 -18.51 12.34 -12.31
C SER A 97 -17.36 11.43 -12.73
N GLU A 98 -16.81 11.58 -13.94
CA GLU A 98 -15.64 10.84 -14.39
C GLU A 98 -14.41 11.09 -13.50
N LYS A 99 -14.19 12.34 -13.07
CA LYS A 99 -13.11 12.66 -12.13
C LYS A 99 -13.27 11.93 -10.80
N MET A 100 -14.51 11.74 -10.32
CA MET A 100 -14.77 10.98 -9.10
C MET A 100 -14.48 9.48 -9.27
N VAL A 101 -14.78 8.91 -10.43
CA VAL A 101 -14.41 7.53 -10.76
C VAL A 101 -12.89 7.37 -10.76
N VAL A 102 -12.14 8.33 -11.33
CA VAL A 102 -10.68 8.29 -11.32
C VAL A 102 -10.12 8.39 -9.89
N ASP A 103 -10.60 9.32 -9.07
CA ASP A 103 -10.13 9.44 -7.66
C ASP A 103 -10.35 8.14 -6.89
N THR A 104 -11.55 7.57 -6.96
CA THR A 104 -11.89 6.33 -6.27
C THR A 104 -11.08 5.13 -6.76
N LYS A 105 -10.82 5.03 -8.07
CA LYS A 105 -9.90 4.02 -8.63
C LYS A 105 -8.48 4.17 -8.09
N THR A 106 -7.92 5.39 -8.08
CA THR A 106 -6.55 5.58 -7.54
C THR A 106 -6.45 5.24 -6.05
N ARG A 107 -7.53 5.45 -5.28
CA ARG A 107 -7.61 5.04 -3.87
C ARG A 107 -7.72 3.53 -3.74
N LEU A 108 -8.50 2.88 -4.60
CA LEU A 108 -8.61 1.42 -4.66
C LEU A 108 -7.25 0.79 -4.97
N ASP A 109 -6.52 1.30 -5.97
CA ASP A 109 -5.21 0.78 -6.36
C ASP A 109 -4.20 0.85 -5.21
N LYS A 110 -4.18 1.96 -4.47
CA LYS A 110 -3.34 2.11 -3.28
C LYS A 110 -3.71 1.08 -2.21
N ALA A 111 -5.00 0.90 -1.92
CA ALA A 111 -5.47 -0.08 -0.94
C ALA A 111 -5.16 -1.53 -1.36
N VAL A 112 -5.24 -1.83 -2.65
CA VAL A 112 -4.88 -3.15 -3.22
C VAL A 112 -3.38 -3.39 -3.14
N ALA A 113 -2.54 -2.40 -3.46
CA ALA A 113 -1.08 -2.51 -3.31
C ALA A 113 -0.69 -2.78 -1.85
N ASP A 114 -1.30 -2.03 -0.94
CA ASP A 114 -1.17 -2.20 0.51
C ASP A 114 -1.56 -3.59 1.01
N LEU A 115 -2.62 -4.19 0.43
CA LEU A 115 -3.08 -5.54 0.76
C LEU A 115 -2.12 -6.59 0.18
N LYS A 116 -1.66 -6.41 -1.06
CA LYS A 116 -0.66 -7.29 -1.70
C LYS A 116 0.65 -7.33 -0.92
N GLN A 117 1.13 -6.18 -0.44
CA GLN A 117 2.32 -6.12 0.39
C GLN A 117 2.15 -6.91 1.70
N LEU A 118 1.00 -6.76 2.39
CA LEU A 118 0.71 -7.55 3.58
C LEU A 118 0.62 -9.05 3.30
N ILE A 119 0.02 -9.45 2.17
CA ILE A 119 -0.04 -10.86 1.76
C ILE A 119 1.36 -11.41 1.53
N ALA A 120 2.25 -10.66 0.88
CA ALA A 120 3.64 -11.07 0.66
C ALA A 120 4.38 -11.29 2.00
N SER A 121 4.32 -10.32 2.91
CA SER A 121 4.92 -10.46 4.24
C SER A 121 4.31 -11.61 5.05
N ALA A 122 3.01 -11.84 4.95
CA ALA A 122 2.33 -12.95 5.62
C ALA A 122 2.73 -14.34 5.07
N LYS A 123 3.10 -14.43 3.79
CA LYS A 123 3.58 -15.68 3.16
C LYS A 123 5.00 -16.04 3.61
N GLU A 124 5.86 -15.05 3.82
CA GLU A 124 7.25 -15.23 4.28
C GLU A 124 7.35 -15.74 5.74
N GLU A 125 6.40 -15.37 6.59
CA GLU A 125 6.37 -15.74 8.02
C GLU A 125 5.84 -17.18 8.30
N THR A 126 5.50 -17.94 7.26
CA THR A 126 5.24 -19.40 7.27
C THR A 126 4.47 -19.97 8.48
N ASN A 127 3.25 -19.47 8.77
CA ASN A 127 2.19 -20.25 9.45
C ASN A 127 0.75 -19.80 9.13
N LEU A 128 0.58 -18.94 8.11
CA LEU A 128 -0.71 -18.35 7.71
C LEU A 128 -1.18 -18.83 6.32
N ALA A 129 -0.41 -19.71 5.67
CA ALA A 129 -0.64 -20.13 4.28
C ALA A 129 -1.96 -20.91 4.06
N GLN A 130 -2.62 -21.36 5.12
CA GLN A 130 -3.91 -22.07 5.07
C GLN A 130 -5.04 -21.32 5.78
N ASP A 131 -4.83 -20.09 6.24
CA ASP A 131 -5.90 -19.32 6.86
C ASP A 131 -6.90 -18.81 5.82
N GLU A 132 -8.20 -19.02 6.10
CA GLU A 132 -9.30 -18.56 5.24
C GLU A 132 -9.23 -17.06 4.93
N GLU A 133 -8.62 -16.26 5.83
CA GLU A 133 -8.47 -14.82 5.67
C GLU A 133 -7.55 -14.45 4.51
N LEU A 134 -6.50 -15.26 4.26
CA LEU A 134 -5.57 -15.03 3.16
C LEU A 134 -6.23 -15.36 1.81
N ILE A 135 -6.95 -16.49 1.75
CA ILE A 135 -7.73 -16.88 0.55
C ILE A 135 -8.82 -15.83 0.24
N LYS A 136 -9.50 -15.31 1.26
CA LYS A 136 -10.50 -14.24 1.09
C LYS A 136 -9.84 -12.95 0.59
N ALA A 137 -8.67 -12.59 1.13
CA ALA A 137 -7.93 -11.42 0.67
C ALA A 137 -7.46 -11.56 -0.79
N GLU A 138 -6.95 -12.74 -1.19
CA GLU A 138 -6.57 -13.03 -2.58
C GLU A 138 -7.77 -12.94 -3.54
N LYS A 139 -8.90 -13.55 -3.18
CA LYS A 139 -10.14 -13.42 -3.96
C LYS A 139 -10.58 -11.97 -4.14
N ILE A 140 -10.52 -11.16 -3.07
CA ILE A 140 -10.86 -9.74 -3.14
C ILE A 140 -9.89 -9.00 -4.07
N VAL A 141 -8.60 -9.33 -4.05
CA VAL A 141 -7.61 -8.76 -4.97
C VAL A 141 -7.89 -9.16 -6.43
N GLU A 142 -8.27 -10.40 -6.68
CA GLU A 142 -8.67 -10.86 -8.02
C GLU A 142 -9.94 -10.19 -8.51
N GLU A 143 -10.97 -10.10 -7.67
CA GLU A 143 -12.24 -9.43 -7.98
C GLU A 143 -12.04 -7.94 -8.28
N THR A 144 -11.15 -7.27 -7.55
CA THR A 144 -10.82 -5.86 -7.80
C THR A 144 -9.91 -5.64 -8.99
N ALA A 145 -9.05 -6.60 -9.33
CA ALA A 145 -8.25 -6.55 -10.56
C ALA A 145 -9.10 -6.75 -11.83
N ALA A 146 -10.30 -7.32 -11.70
CA ALA A 146 -11.24 -7.54 -12.79
C ALA A 146 -12.22 -6.37 -13.03
N LEU A 147 -12.23 -5.34 -12.17
CA LEU A 147 -13.05 -4.11 -12.27
C LEU A 147 -12.29 -2.98 -12.98
#